data_AF-A0A7Y2HWB4-F1
#
_entry.id   AF-A0A7Y2HWB4-F1
#
_cell.length_a   1.000
_cell.length_b   1.000
_cell.length_c   1.000
_cell.angle_alpha   90.00
_cell.angle_beta   90.00
_cell.angle_gamma   90.00
#
_symmetry.space_group_name_H-M   'P 1'
#
loop_
_entity.id
_entity.type
_entity.pdbx_description
1 polymer ?
#
loop_
_entity_poly.entity_id
_entity_poly.type
_entity_poly.pdbx_seq_one_letter_code
_entity_poly.pdbx_strand_id
1 'polypeptide(L)'
;TDGYRSGPSVVDESLPAGYPAPTPPGAIDLKSYPSVRRAQIATERGGGTNGAFFPLFRHISSRDIAMTTPVEVDLTGRGAPRPRAMSFLYRTADLGPVGRDGAIEVVDAAPVTVVSIGLRGSYGNPLIDRGLAELNAWLDENDDWARDGDPRALYYNGPMVRDRNKWAEVQIPVRFVGTSDPNASNEPAHAATEASGASVSSFIALAVERGVSFYNAGQPAACVAVYEVAIRGLLALPELHLDSNTRRVLRDALQAVEDGDDPRITAWTLRRALDAASQTVASS
;
A
#
# COMPACT_ATOMS: atom_id res chain seq x y z
N THR A 1 -2.53 20.79 6.42
CA THR A 1 -2.11 19.54 5.75
C THR A 1 -1.57 19.95 4.41
N ASP A 2 -0.26 19.80 4.22
CA ASP A 2 0.33 20.07 2.91
C ASP A 2 -0.09 18.94 1.98
N GLY A 3 -0.95 19.25 1.01
CA GLY A 3 -1.38 18.31 -0.01
C GLY A 3 -0.22 17.73 -0.81
N TYR A 4 -0.48 16.69 -1.60
CA TYR A 4 0.53 16.05 -2.44
C TYR A 4 0.79 16.87 -3.69
N ARG A 5 2.06 16.98 -4.10
CA ARG A 5 2.47 17.74 -5.30
C ARG A 5 3.50 16.95 -6.10
N SER A 6 3.29 16.88 -7.42
CA SER A 6 4.29 16.41 -8.37
C SER A 6 4.19 17.23 -9.66
N GLY A 7 5.15 18.14 -9.85
CA GLY A 7 5.08 19.15 -10.90
C GLY A 7 3.76 19.93 -10.86
N PRO A 8 2.97 19.97 -11.95
CA PRO A 8 1.70 20.68 -11.99
C PRO A 8 0.52 19.89 -11.41
N SER A 9 0.73 18.64 -11.00
CA SER A 9 -0.30 17.78 -10.40
C SER A 9 -0.31 17.97 -8.89
N VAL A 10 -1.51 18.21 -8.34
CA VAL A 10 -1.73 18.55 -6.93
C VAL A 10 -2.93 17.77 -6.41
N VAL A 11 -2.86 17.29 -5.17
CA VAL A 11 -3.96 16.62 -4.45
C VAL A 11 -4.08 17.28 -3.08
N ASP A 12 -5.11 18.08 -2.88
CA ASP A 12 -5.31 18.84 -1.63
C ASP A 12 -6.37 18.17 -0.73
N GLU A 13 -7.20 17.28 -1.29
CA GLU A 13 -8.20 16.52 -0.58
C GLU A 13 -7.58 15.37 0.24
N SER A 14 -8.26 14.97 1.33
CA SER A 14 -7.78 13.89 2.19
C SER A 14 -7.90 12.52 1.51
N LEU A 15 -6.87 11.69 1.67
CA LEU A 15 -6.92 10.25 1.39
C LEU A 15 -7.65 9.48 2.50
N PRO A 16 -8.13 8.25 2.24
CA PRO A 16 -8.45 7.29 3.30
C PRO A 16 -7.29 7.08 4.26
N ALA A 17 -7.60 6.77 5.52
CA ALA A 17 -6.60 6.53 6.55
C ALA A 17 -5.71 5.35 6.17
N GLY A 18 -4.39 5.56 6.22
CA GLY A 18 -3.39 4.54 5.90
C GLY A 18 -3.15 4.31 4.41
N TYR A 19 -3.81 5.05 3.51
CA TYR A 19 -3.46 5.01 2.09
C TYR A 19 -2.05 5.57 1.86
N PRO A 20 -1.25 4.95 0.97
CA PRO A 20 0.04 5.49 0.55
C PRO A 20 -0.15 6.79 -0.25
N ALA A 21 0.92 7.57 -0.34
CA ALA A 21 0.93 8.77 -1.18
C ALA A 21 0.67 8.44 -2.66
N PRO A 22 0.13 9.38 -3.45
CA PRO A 22 -0.05 9.18 -4.89
C PRO A 22 1.28 8.92 -5.61
N THR A 23 1.32 7.99 -6.56
CA THR A 23 2.52 7.71 -7.36
C THR A 23 2.79 8.90 -8.28
N PRO A 24 3.99 9.51 -8.24
CA PRO A 24 4.32 10.63 -9.12
C PRO A 24 4.08 10.30 -10.60
N PRO A 25 3.56 11.23 -11.43
CA PRO A 25 3.39 10.98 -12.85
C PRO A 25 4.68 10.51 -13.54
N GLY A 26 4.62 9.34 -14.19
CA GLY A 26 5.75 8.69 -14.85
C GLY A 26 6.56 7.74 -13.97
N ALA A 27 6.27 7.64 -12.67
CA ALA A 27 6.90 6.67 -11.78
C ALA A 27 6.04 5.39 -11.66
N ILE A 28 6.71 4.28 -11.36
CA ILE A 28 6.08 3.01 -10.98
C ILE A 28 6.43 2.71 -9.53
N ASP A 29 5.44 2.39 -8.70
CA ASP A 29 5.61 2.01 -7.30
C ASP A 29 4.94 0.67 -6.99
N LEU A 30 5.56 -0.14 -6.13
CA LEU A 30 4.88 -1.21 -5.41
C LEU A 30 4.27 -0.65 -4.13
N LYS A 31 2.97 -0.90 -3.91
CA LYS A 31 2.22 -0.33 -2.78
C LYS A 31 1.31 -1.34 -2.14
N SER A 32 1.17 -1.26 -0.82
CA SER A 32 0.13 -1.97 -0.07
C SER A 32 -0.93 -0.99 0.43
N TYR A 33 -2.19 -1.35 0.20
CA TYR A 33 -3.36 -0.63 0.65
C TYR A 33 -4.03 -1.39 1.80
N PRO A 34 -4.43 -0.71 2.88
CA PRO A 34 -5.21 -1.35 3.94
C PRO A 34 -6.63 -1.67 3.46
N SER A 35 -7.40 -2.35 4.29
CA SER A 35 -8.85 -2.44 4.07
C SER A 35 -9.48 -1.05 4.07
N VAL A 36 -10.43 -0.81 3.17
CA VAL A 36 -11.14 0.46 3.05
C VAL A 36 -12.63 0.22 2.87
N ARG A 37 -13.45 1.02 3.54
CA ARG A 37 -14.89 1.07 3.24
C ARG A 37 -15.11 1.88 1.97
N ARG A 38 -15.82 1.29 1.01
CA ARG A 38 -16.15 1.94 -0.26
C ARG A 38 -17.64 1.83 -0.56
N ALA A 39 -18.24 2.92 -1.01
CA ALA A 39 -19.55 2.93 -1.61
C ALA A 39 -19.38 2.82 -3.13
N GLN A 40 -19.92 1.77 -3.74
CA GLN A 40 -19.70 1.43 -5.15
C GLN A 40 -21.01 1.33 -5.95
N ILE A 41 -20.94 1.70 -7.23
CA ILE A 41 -22.02 1.49 -8.21
C ILE A 41 -21.44 0.80 -9.44
N ALA A 42 -22.07 -0.29 -9.86
CA ALA A 42 -21.79 -0.97 -11.12
C ALA A 42 -22.11 -0.08 -12.33
N THR A 43 -21.18 0.03 -13.28
CA THR A 43 -21.31 0.86 -14.49
C THR A 43 -21.87 0.11 -15.71
N GLU A 44 -22.26 -1.16 -15.56
CA GLU A 44 -22.78 -2.03 -16.65
C GLU A 44 -24.02 -1.49 -17.37
N ARG A 45 -24.80 -0.60 -16.74
CA ARG A 45 -26.01 0.00 -17.34
C ARG A 45 -25.72 1.26 -18.16
N GLY A 46 -24.74 1.22 -19.05
CA GLY A 46 -24.64 2.09 -20.23
C GLY A 46 -24.49 3.61 -20.05
N GLY A 47 -24.26 4.12 -18.82
CA GLY A 47 -24.20 5.57 -18.54
C GLY A 47 -22.80 6.20 -18.46
N GLY A 48 -21.74 5.39 -18.58
CA GLY A 48 -20.37 5.83 -18.31
C GLY A 48 -20.13 6.20 -16.83
N THR A 49 -18.91 6.63 -16.51
CA THR A 49 -18.49 7.02 -15.15
C THR A 49 -19.30 8.20 -14.59
N ASN A 50 -19.75 9.12 -15.45
CA ASN A 50 -20.54 10.28 -15.04
C ASN A 50 -21.92 9.92 -14.45
N GLY A 51 -22.51 8.80 -14.89
CA GLY A 51 -23.80 8.33 -14.37
C GLY A 51 -23.75 7.78 -12.93
N ALA A 52 -22.57 7.35 -12.47
CA ALA A 52 -22.37 6.81 -11.13
C ALA A 52 -21.98 7.89 -10.09
N PHE A 53 -21.32 8.97 -10.54
CA PHE A 53 -20.78 9.99 -9.65
C PHE A 53 -21.85 10.69 -8.79
N PHE A 54 -22.92 11.22 -9.39
CA PHE A 54 -23.93 11.97 -8.66
C PHE A 54 -24.71 11.13 -7.64
N PRO A 55 -25.14 9.89 -7.96
CA PRO A 55 -25.71 8.99 -6.97
C PRO A 55 -24.78 8.74 -5.77
N LEU A 56 -23.49 8.48 -6.00
CA LEU A 56 -22.49 8.30 -4.94
C LEU A 56 -22.30 9.58 -4.11
N PHE A 57 -22.22 10.74 -4.78
CA PHE A 57 -22.11 12.05 -4.12
C PHE A 57 -23.32 12.34 -3.22
N ARG A 58 -24.53 12.06 -3.71
CA ARG A 58 -25.75 12.21 -2.92
C ARG A 58 -25.75 11.27 -1.71
N HIS A 59 -25.28 10.04 -1.88
CA HIS A 59 -25.23 9.05 -0.81
C HIS A 59 -24.34 9.49 0.35
N ILE A 60 -23.09 9.90 0.08
CA ILE A 60 -22.19 10.38 1.14
C ILE A 60 -22.70 11.68 1.76
N SER A 61 -23.25 12.60 0.97
CA SER A 61 -23.78 13.88 1.46
C SER A 61 -24.97 13.69 2.39
N SER A 62 -25.89 12.78 2.06
CA SER A 62 -27.06 12.47 2.89
C SER A 62 -26.72 11.82 4.24
N ARG A 63 -25.48 11.35 4.41
CA ARG A 63 -24.98 10.62 5.58
C ARG A 63 -23.86 11.36 6.31
N ASP A 64 -23.59 12.61 5.93
CA ASP A 64 -22.52 13.44 6.46
C ASP A 64 -21.13 12.75 6.42
N ILE A 65 -20.89 11.98 5.36
CA ILE A 65 -19.61 11.32 5.12
C ILE A 65 -18.75 12.26 4.27
N ALA A 66 -17.63 12.71 4.85
CA ALA A 66 -16.69 13.58 4.16
C ALA A 66 -16.13 12.91 2.89
N MET A 67 -16.09 13.68 1.79
CA MET A 67 -15.45 13.24 0.56
C MET A 67 -13.96 12.98 0.80
N THR A 68 -13.46 11.88 0.25
CA THR A 68 -12.02 11.62 0.10
C THR A 68 -11.64 11.56 -1.36
N THR A 69 -10.33 11.66 -1.59
CA THR A 69 -9.69 11.32 -2.86
C THR A 69 -8.88 10.04 -2.66
N PRO A 70 -8.65 9.19 -3.67
CA PRO A 70 -9.19 9.24 -5.03
C PRO A 70 -10.63 8.70 -5.14
N VAL A 71 -11.24 8.97 -6.29
CA VAL A 71 -12.33 8.13 -6.82
C VAL A 71 -11.70 6.90 -7.45
N GLU A 72 -12.19 5.71 -7.09
CA GLU A 72 -11.69 4.44 -7.64
C GLU A 72 -12.64 3.95 -8.74
N VAL A 73 -12.05 3.39 -9.80
CA VAL A 73 -12.78 2.74 -10.90
C VAL A 73 -12.23 1.34 -11.09
N ASP A 74 -13.05 0.34 -10.81
CA ASP A 74 -12.74 -1.07 -11.08
C ASP A 74 -12.81 -1.30 -12.60
N LEU A 75 -11.81 -1.99 -13.15
CA LEU A 75 -11.70 -2.27 -14.59
C LEU A 75 -11.74 -3.78 -14.81
N THR A 76 -12.60 -4.25 -15.73
CA THR A 76 -12.70 -5.68 -16.05
C THR A 76 -12.59 -5.94 -17.54
N GLY A 77 -12.15 -7.14 -17.90
CA GLY A 77 -12.00 -7.59 -19.29
C GLY A 77 -10.55 -7.91 -19.64
N ARG A 78 -10.33 -8.96 -20.43
CA ARG A 78 -8.99 -9.32 -20.92
C ARG A 78 -8.62 -8.44 -22.12
N GLY A 79 -7.37 -7.97 -22.16
CA GLY A 79 -6.81 -7.18 -23.26
C GLY A 79 -7.23 -5.71 -23.28
N ALA A 80 -8.54 -5.42 -23.22
CA ALA A 80 -9.08 -4.05 -23.20
C ALA A 80 -10.02 -3.84 -22.00
N PRO A 81 -9.48 -3.69 -20.78
CA PRO A 81 -10.29 -3.52 -19.57
C PRO A 81 -11.19 -2.28 -19.68
N ARG A 82 -12.44 -2.41 -19.24
CA ARG A 82 -13.43 -1.33 -19.24
C ARG A 82 -13.93 -1.06 -17.83
N PRO A 83 -14.34 0.18 -17.51
CA PRO A 83 -14.98 0.51 -16.24
C PRO A 83 -16.17 -0.42 -15.93
N ARG A 84 -16.09 -1.09 -14.78
CA ARG A 84 -17.09 -2.03 -14.25
C ARG A 84 -17.84 -1.48 -13.04
N ALA A 85 -17.16 -0.69 -12.22
CA ALA A 85 -17.73 0.00 -11.09
C ALA A 85 -16.98 1.31 -10.82
N MET A 86 -17.68 2.28 -10.24
CA MET A 86 -17.09 3.47 -9.63
C MET A 86 -17.32 3.40 -8.13
N SER A 87 -16.33 3.82 -7.35
CA SER A 87 -16.36 3.78 -5.90
C SER A 87 -15.90 5.10 -5.28
N PHE A 88 -16.64 5.58 -4.28
CA PHE A 88 -16.17 6.60 -3.34
C PHE A 88 -15.66 5.91 -2.08
N LEU A 89 -14.45 6.26 -1.69
CA LEU A 89 -13.79 5.71 -0.52
C LEU A 89 -14.20 6.52 0.71
N TYR A 90 -14.29 5.86 1.86
CA TYR A 90 -14.52 6.53 3.12
C TYR A 90 -13.18 6.76 3.82
N ARG A 91 -13.11 7.79 4.66
CA ARG A 91 -11.88 8.11 5.40
C ARG A 91 -11.45 6.97 6.31
N THR A 92 -12.38 6.29 6.95
CA THR A 92 -12.15 5.18 7.88
C THR A 92 -13.25 4.13 7.74
N ALA A 93 -12.96 2.88 8.12
CA ALA A 93 -13.86 1.74 7.99
C ALA A 93 -14.96 1.67 9.08
N ASP A 94 -15.09 2.67 9.93
CA ASP A 94 -16.18 2.80 10.92
C ASP A 94 -17.25 3.83 10.50
N LEU A 95 -17.01 4.57 9.41
CA LEU A 95 -17.98 5.53 8.87
C LEU A 95 -19.13 4.81 8.14
N GLY A 96 -20.33 4.86 8.70
CA GLY A 96 -21.56 4.29 8.10
C GLY A 96 -21.57 2.76 8.00
N PRO A 97 -22.74 2.09 7.97
CA PRO A 97 -22.78 0.63 7.89
C PRO A 97 -22.46 0.10 6.48
N VAL A 98 -21.96 -1.14 6.40
CA VAL A 98 -21.99 -1.92 5.15
C VAL A 98 -23.43 -2.27 4.77
N GLY A 99 -23.69 -2.50 3.48
CA GLY A 99 -25.01 -2.90 2.98
C GLY A 99 -25.41 -2.22 1.68
N ARG A 100 -26.69 -2.32 1.32
CA ARG A 100 -27.23 -1.75 0.08
C ARG A 100 -28.07 -0.51 0.32
N ASP A 101 -27.89 0.49 -0.53
CA ASP A 101 -28.69 1.71 -0.63
C ASP A 101 -29.11 1.92 -2.09
N GLY A 102 -30.22 1.30 -2.49
CA GLY A 102 -30.67 1.29 -3.87
C GLY A 102 -29.65 0.59 -4.79
N ALA A 103 -29.04 1.35 -5.70
CA ALA A 103 -27.99 0.86 -6.61
C ALA A 103 -26.58 0.91 -6.01
N ILE A 104 -26.43 1.48 -4.82
CA ILE A 104 -25.15 1.63 -4.13
C ILE A 104 -24.95 0.45 -3.21
N GLU A 105 -23.75 -0.11 -3.26
CA GLU A 105 -23.31 -1.15 -2.34
C GLU A 105 -22.15 -0.59 -1.51
N VAL A 106 -22.28 -0.63 -0.19
CA VAL A 106 -21.24 -0.23 0.76
C VAL A 106 -20.58 -1.50 1.27
N VAL A 107 -19.30 -1.66 0.96
CA VAL A 107 -18.51 -2.85 1.30
C VAL A 107 -17.15 -2.46 1.87
N ASP A 108 -16.57 -3.36 2.66
CA ASP A 108 -15.18 -3.26 3.07
C ASP A 108 -14.33 -4.04 2.05
N ALA A 109 -13.51 -3.31 1.29
CA ALA A 109 -12.55 -3.92 0.38
C ALA A 109 -11.39 -4.53 1.20
N ALA A 110 -10.93 -5.71 0.79
CA ALA A 110 -9.79 -6.37 1.42
C ALA A 110 -8.49 -5.57 1.21
N PRO A 111 -7.50 -5.70 2.12
CA PRO A 111 -6.15 -5.20 1.86
C PRO A 111 -5.60 -5.75 0.55
N VAL A 112 -4.83 -4.94 -0.18
CA VAL A 112 -4.31 -5.33 -1.50
C VAL A 112 -2.92 -4.75 -1.73
N THR A 113 -2.03 -5.55 -2.32
CA THR A 113 -0.75 -5.08 -2.85
C THR A 113 -0.88 -4.89 -4.35
N VAL A 114 -0.36 -3.79 -4.86
CA VAL A 114 -0.46 -3.41 -6.27
C VAL A 114 0.90 -2.95 -6.78
N VAL A 115 1.13 -3.18 -8.08
CA VAL A 115 2.03 -2.31 -8.84
C VAL A 115 1.20 -1.16 -9.40
N SER A 116 1.67 0.07 -9.19
CA SER A 116 0.98 1.30 -9.56
C SER A 116 1.83 2.14 -10.47
N ILE A 117 1.22 2.77 -11.48
CA ILE A 117 1.86 3.82 -12.28
C ILE A 117 1.15 5.15 -12.10
N GLY A 118 1.92 6.19 -11.81
CA GLY A 118 1.44 7.56 -11.74
C GLY A 118 1.27 8.13 -13.14
N LEU A 119 0.14 8.80 -13.38
CA LEU A 119 -0.21 9.35 -14.68
C LEU A 119 -0.68 10.79 -14.55
N ARG A 120 -0.44 11.56 -15.62
CA ARG A 120 -0.96 12.91 -15.78
C ARG A 120 -1.72 13.04 -17.09
N GLY A 121 -2.90 13.64 -17.04
CA GLY A 121 -3.73 13.90 -18.23
C GLY A 121 -5.23 13.73 -18.01
N SER A 122 -5.99 13.92 -19.08
CA SER A 122 -7.45 13.75 -19.05
C SER A 122 -7.82 12.31 -18.71
N TYR A 123 -8.82 12.15 -17.85
CA TYR A 123 -9.29 10.84 -17.42
C TYR A 123 -10.05 10.14 -18.54
N GLY A 124 -9.84 8.83 -18.68
CA GLY A 124 -10.50 8.01 -19.68
C GLY A 124 -9.60 6.93 -20.24
N ASN A 125 -10.16 6.15 -21.18
CA ASN A 125 -9.52 4.94 -21.70
C ASN A 125 -8.10 5.19 -22.25
N PRO A 126 -7.79 6.26 -23.01
CA PRO A 126 -6.42 6.45 -23.52
C PRO A 126 -5.37 6.58 -22.40
N LEU A 127 -5.73 7.19 -21.27
CA LEU A 127 -4.86 7.31 -20.10
C LEU A 127 -4.68 5.95 -19.42
N ILE A 128 -5.78 5.20 -19.28
CA ILE A 128 -5.80 3.86 -18.68
C ILE A 128 -4.97 2.89 -19.53
N ASP A 129 -5.21 2.85 -20.83
CA ASP A 129 -4.56 1.93 -21.77
C ASP A 129 -3.04 2.14 -21.77
N ARG A 130 -2.58 3.39 -21.72
CA ARG A 130 -1.16 3.72 -21.57
C ARG A 130 -0.58 3.18 -20.25
N GLY A 131 -1.25 3.44 -19.13
CA GLY A 131 -0.78 2.97 -17.82
C GLY A 131 -0.74 1.44 -17.72
N LEU A 132 -1.76 0.76 -18.25
CA LEU A 132 -1.79 -0.71 -18.31
C LEU A 132 -0.67 -1.27 -19.20
N ALA A 133 -0.37 -0.64 -20.33
CA ALA A 133 0.73 -1.08 -21.18
C ALA A 133 2.07 -1.02 -20.43
N GLU A 134 2.34 0.07 -19.72
CA GLU A 134 3.58 0.24 -18.93
C GLU A 134 3.64 -0.75 -17.75
N LEU A 135 2.53 -0.99 -17.05
CA LEU A 135 2.52 -1.95 -15.94
C LEU A 135 2.63 -3.41 -16.39
N ASN A 136 2.05 -3.79 -17.53
CA ASN A 136 2.24 -5.13 -18.06
C ASN A 136 3.69 -5.33 -18.52
N ALA A 137 4.30 -4.33 -19.17
CA ALA A 137 5.73 -4.39 -19.51
C ALA A 137 6.61 -4.55 -18.27
N TRP A 138 6.30 -3.81 -17.19
CA TRP A 138 6.99 -3.99 -15.93
C TRP A 138 6.81 -5.40 -15.36
N LEU A 139 5.61 -5.97 -15.40
CA LEU A 139 5.36 -7.34 -14.93
C LEU A 139 6.10 -8.39 -15.76
N ASP A 140 6.23 -8.19 -17.07
CA ASP A 140 6.99 -9.08 -17.95
C ASP A 140 8.50 -9.07 -17.61
N GLU A 141 9.00 -7.97 -17.01
CA GLU A 141 10.40 -7.81 -16.59
C GLU A 141 10.64 -8.17 -15.10
N ASN A 142 9.59 -8.42 -14.31
CA ASN A 142 9.68 -8.66 -12.86
C ASN A 142 8.92 -9.94 -12.47
N ASP A 143 9.54 -11.09 -12.76
CA ASP A 143 8.97 -12.44 -12.58
C ASP A 143 8.73 -12.86 -11.13
N ASP A 144 9.35 -12.17 -10.17
CA ASP A 144 9.05 -12.27 -8.74
C ASP A 144 7.62 -11.83 -8.37
N TRP A 145 6.89 -11.17 -9.28
CA TRP A 145 5.54 -10.68 -9.07
C TRP A 145 4.56 -11.26 -10.07
N ALA A 146 3.48 -11.88 -9.56
CA ALA A 146 2.38 -12.33 -10.38
C ALA A 146 1.14 -11.45 -10.19
N ARG A 147 0.40 -11.23 -11.27
CA ARG A 147 -0.93 -10.60 -11.21
C ARG A 147 -1.87 -11.40 -10.30
N ASP A 148 -2.59 -10.69 -9.44
CA ASP A 148 -3.46 -11.24 -8.41
C ASP A 148 -4.88 -10.63 -8.42
N GLY A 149 -5.28 -10.03 -9.54
CA GLY A 149 -6.61 -9.44 -9.64
C GLY A 149 -6.84 -8.61 -10.89
N ASP A 150 -8.02 -8.01 -10.94
CA ASP A 150 -8.40 -7.07 -11.98
C ASP A 150 -7.83 -5.67 -11.70
N PRO A 151 -7.45 -4.91 -12.74
CA PRO A 151 -6.87 -3.60 -12.57
C PRO A 151 -7.91 -2.59 -12.07
N ARG A 152 -7.40 -1.48 -11.55
CA ARG A 152 -8.21 -0.33 -11.15
C ARG A 152 -7.53 0.97 -11.56
N ALA A 153 -8.34 2.02 -11.73
CA ALA A 153 -7.86 3.39 -11.93
C ALA A 153 -8.26 4.25 -10.73
N LEU A 154 -7.37 5.14 -10.32
CA LEU A 154 -7.59 6.10 -9.24
C LEU A 154 -7.56 7.50 -9.83
N TYR A 155 -8.58 8.29 -9.55
CA TYR A 155 -8.75 9.66 -10.03
C TYR A 155 -8.75 10.64 -8.88
N TYR A 156 -7.69 11.44 -8.78
CA TYR A 156 -7.48 12.29 -7.63
C TYR A 156 -8.19 13.64 -7.68
N ASN A 157 -8.49 14.13 -8.89
CA ASN A 157 -8.87 15.52 -9.09
C ASN A 157 -10.28 15.67 -9.63
N GLY A 158 -10.99 16.65 -9.08
CA GLY A 158 -12.30 17.07 -9.56
C GLY A 158 -12.25 17.79 -10.93
N PRO A 159 -13.43 18.13 -11.47
CA PRO A 159 -13.56 18.75 -12.80
C PRO A 159 -12.92 20.14 -12.92
N MET A 160 -12.66 20.81 -11.79
CA MET A 160 -12.07 22.15 -11.76
C MET A 160 -10.56 22.17 -12.08
N VAL A 161 -9.86 21.03 -11.93
CA VAL A 161 -8.46 20.91 -12.31
C VAL A 161 -8.35 20.75 -13.83
N ARG A 162 -7.46 21.53 -14.46
CA ARG A 162 -7.19 21.42 -15.91
C ARG A 162 -6.79 20.00 -16.27
N ASP A 163 -7.37 19.43 -17.33
CA ASP A 163 -7.12 18.04 -17.75
C ASP A 163 -5.63 17.67 -17.84
N ARG A 164 -4.80 18.53 -18.42
CA ARG A 164 -3.34 18.30 -18.53
C ARG A 164 -2.57 18.27 -17.19
N ASN A 165 -3.23 18.65 -16.09
CA ASN A 165 -2.67 18.68 -14.74
C ASN A 165 -3.30 17.62 -13.83
N LYS A 166 -4.39 16.97 -14.25
CA LYS A 166 -5.06 15.94 -13.45
C LYS A 166 -4.10 14.78 -13.20
N TRP A 167 -4.06 14.35 -11.93
CA TRP A 167 -3.31 13.20 -11.46
C TRP A 167 -4.22 11.97 -11.49
N ALA A 168 -3.74 10.88 -12.06
CA ALA A 168 -4.35 9.56 -11.96
C ALA A 168 -3.32 8.50 -11.58
N GLU A 169 -3.79 7.34 -11.12
CA GLU A 169 -3.01 6.11 -11.13
C GLU A 169 -3.77 5.02 -11.90
N VAL A 170 -3.02 4.12 -12.51
CA VAL A 170 -3.51 2.80 -12.92
C VAL A 170 -2.78 1.80 -12.06
N GLN A 171 -3.49 0.76 -11.60
CA GLN A 171 -2.96 -0.23 -10.68
C GLN A 171 -3.33 -1.63 -11.13
N ILE A 172 -2.40 -2.56 -10.98
CA ILE A 172 -2.63 -4.00 -11.12
C ILE A 172 -2.37 -4.65 -9.76
N PRO A 173 -3.35 -5.36 -9.16
CA PRO A 173 -3.10 -6.18 -7.99
C PRO A 173 -2.04 -7.25 -8.27
N VAL A 174 -1.09 -7.41 -7.36
CA VAL A 174 0.02 -8.34 -7.49
C VAL A 174 0.29 -9.07 -6.18
N ARG A 175 0.83 -10.26 -6.30
CA ARG A 175 1.39 -11.04 -5.19
C ARG A 175 2.84 -11.38 -5.51
N PHE A 176 3.69 -11.36 -4.49
CA PHE A 176 5.04 -11.89 -4.60
C PHE A 176 4.96 -13.40 -4.78
N VAL A 177 5.66 -13.93 -5.77
CA VAL A 177 5.73 -15.37 -6.04
C VAL A 177 7.10 -15.96 -5.78
N GLY A 178 8.14 -15.13 -5.70
CA GLY A 178 9.52 -15.56 -5.61
C GLY A 178 9.94 -16.32 -6.87
N THR A 179 11.10 -16.02 -7.41
CA THR A 179 11.66 -16.79 -8.51
C THR A 179 11.80 -18.26 -8.09
N SER A 180 10.97 -19.13 -8.67
CA SER A 180 11.16 -20.58 -8.58
C SER A 180 12.41 -20.94 -9.36
N ASP A 181 13.49 -21.25 -8.64
CA ASP A 181 14.73 -21.78 -9.20
C ASP A 181 14.43 -23.04 -10.05
N PRO A 182 14.71 -23.03 -11.37
CA PRO A 182 14.43 -24.17 -12.24
C PRO A 182 15.40 -25.34 -12.06
N ASN A 183 16.27 -25.30 -11.04
CA ASN A 183 17.27 -26.33 -10.76
C ASN A 183 17.01 -27.13 -9.47
N ALA A 184 15.84 -26.96 -8.84
CA ALA A 184 15.47 -27.68 -7.63
C ALA A 184 15.01 -29.12 -7.91
N SER A 185 15.91 -29.95 -8.44
CA SER A 185 15.73 -31.40 -8.40
C SER A 185 17.09 -32.08 -8.23
N ASN A 186 17.68 -31.98 -7.04
CA ASN A 186 18.11 -33.13 -6.25
C ASN A 186 18.57 -32.73 -4.82
N GLU A 187 18.21 -33.59 -3.87
CA GLU A 187 18.77 -33.78 -2.52
C GLU A 187 18.39 -32.88 -1.32
N PRO A 188 18.36 -33.46 -0.10
CA PRO A 188 17.64 -32.91 1.05
C PRO A 188 18.55 -32.34 2.17
N ALA A 189 17.90 -31.61 3.08
CA ALA A 189 18.26 -31.35 4.48
C ALA A 189 19.09 -30.11 4.88
N HIS A 190 19.50 -29.21 3.97
CA HIS A 190 20.11 -27.92 4.37
C HIS A 190 19.21 -26.67 4.26
N ALA A 191 18.03 -26.76 3.64
CA ALA A 191 17.20 -25.61 3.26
C ALA A 191 16.40 -24.92 4.39
N ALA A 192 16.36 -25.48 5.61
CA ALA A 192 15.54 -24.89 6.69
C ALA A 192 16.18 -23.64 7.32
N THR A 193 17.50 -23.49 7.23
CA THR A 193 18.22 -22.39 7.90
C THR A 193 18.26 -21.12 7.05
N GLU A 194 18.42 -21.22 5.72
CA GLU A 194 18.48 -20.05 4.82
C GLU A 194 17.11 -19.38 4.59
N ALA A 195 16.02 -20.16 4.55
CA ALA A 195 14.66 -19.62 4.38
C ALA A 195 14.18 -18.80 5.60
N SER A 196 14.67 -19.13 6.80
CA SER A 196 14.40 -18.37 8.02
C SER A 196 15.09 -16.99 8.00
N GLY A 197 16.34 -16.93 7.55
CA GLY A 197 17.13 -15.69 7.52
C GLY A 197 16.57 -14.64 6.55
N ALA A 198 16.15 -15.06 5.35
CA ALA A 198 15.51 -14.18 4.38
C ALA A 198 14.14 -13.64 4.87
N SER A 199 13.40 -14.44 5.65
CA SER A 199 12.12 -14.03 6.27
C SER A 199 12.33 -13.02 7.42
N VAL A 200 13.40 -13.17 8.20
CA VAL A 200 13.76 -12.22 9.28
C VAL A 200 14.24 -10.90 8.71
N SER A 201 15.12 -10.91 7.71
CA SER A 201 15.65 -9.68 7.09
C SER A 201 14.55 -8.86 6.40
N SER A 202 13.60 -9.51 5.73
CA SER A 202 12.44 -8.84 5.13
C SER A 202 11.48 -8.27 6.18
N PHE A 203 11.25 -8.99 7.30
CA PHE A 203 10.47 -8.47 8.43
C PHE A 203 11.13 -7.23 9.07
N ILE A 204 12.44 -7.27 9.26
CA ILE A 204 13.21 -6.12 9.79
C ILE A 204 13.14 -4.94 8.82
N ALA A 205 13.31 -5.18 7.52
CA ALA A 205 13.22 -4.14 6.50
C ALA A 205 11.84 -3.45 6.51
N LEU A 206 10.76 -4.23 6.63
CA LEU A 206 9.41 -3.68 6.75
C LEU A 206 9.23 -2.84 8.02
N ALA A 207 9.71 -3.31 9.17
CA ALA A 207 9.64 -2.57 10.42
C ALA A 207 10.39 -1.22 10.31
N VAL A 208 11.58 -1.24 9.71
CA VAL A 208 12.40 -0.07 9.39
C VAL A 208 11.66 0.93 8.52
N GLU A 209 11.08 0.47 7.41
CA GLU A 209 10.36 1.33 6.46
C GLU A 209 9.18 2.03 7.14
N ARG A 210 8.38 1.28 7.91
CA ARG A 210 7.21 1.83 8.62
C ARG A 210 7.62 2.80 9.73
N GLY A 211 8.65 2.49 10.51
CA GLY A 211 9.10 3.38 11.59
C GLY A 211 9.73 4.69 11.09
N VAL A 212 10.57 4.65 10.04
CA VAL A 212 11.19 5.85 9.46
C VAL A 212 10.15 6.85 8.98
N SER A 213 9.03 6.37 8.42
CA SER A 213 7.93 7.24 7.99
C SER A 213 7.38 8.09 9.15
N PHE A 214 7.14 7.49 10.31
CA PHE A 214 6.70 8.23 11.51
C PHE A 214 7.76 9.17 12.05
N TYR A 215 9.03 8.75 12.05
CA TYR A 215 10.13 9.61 12.51
C TYR A 215 10.27 10.87 11.66
N ASN A 216 10.26 10.72 10.33
CA ASN A 216 10.33 11.83 9.38
C ASN A 216 9.11 12.75 9.45
N ALA A 217 7.95 12.22 9.80
CA ALA A 217 6.73 12.98 10.05
C ALA A 217 6.73 13.72 11.41
N GLY A 218 7.85 13.74 12.14
CA GLY A 218 7.97 14.41 13.43
C GLY A 218 7.28 13.66 14.58
N GLN A 219 7.00 12.36 14.42
CA GLN A 219 6.33 11.50 15.40
C GLN A 219 7.28 10.40 15.92
N PRO A 220 8.34 10.75 16.68
CA PRO A 220 9.33 9.79 17.13
C PRO A 220 8.77 8.73 18.10
N ALA A 221 7.78 9.06 18.92
CA ALA A 221 7.13 8.09 19.80
C ALA A 221 6.36 6.99 19.03
N ALA A 222 5.73 7.34 17.90
CA ALA A 222 5.07 6.37 17.03
C ALA A 222 6.10 5.48 16.31
N CYS A 223 7.24 6.05 15.92
CA CYS A 223 8.38 5.28 15.39
C CYS A 223 8.91 4.27 16.42
N VAL A 224 9.11 4.69 17.68
CA VAL A 224 9.53 3.81 18.78
C VAL A 224 8.56 2.65 18.95
N ALA A 225 7.25 2.91 18.97
CA ALA A 225 6.24 1.85 19.13
C ALA A 225 6.30 0.80 18.00
N VAL A 226 6.53 1.22 16.76
CA VAL A 226 6.66 0.30 15.61
C VAL A 226 7.91 -0.57 15.77
N TYR A 227 9.06 0.03 16.09
CA TYR A 227 10.31 -0.72 16.27
C TYR A 227 10.25 -1.65 17.49
N GLU A 228 9.67 -1.19 18.60
CA GLU A 228 9.50 -1.99 19.81
C GLU A 228 8.70 -3.27 19.54
N VAL A 229 7.54 -3.15 18.89
CA VAL A 229 6.70 -4.31 18.56
C VAL A 229 7.45 -5.28 17.66
N ALA A 230 8.19 -4.78 16.66
CA ALA A 230 9.00 -5.62 15.78
C ALA A 230 10.09 -6.38 16.56
N ILE A 231 10.83 -5.70 17.43
CA ILE A 231 11.90 -6.31 18.23
C ILE A 231 11.32 -7.35 19.21
N ARG A 232 10.20 -7.06 19.86
CA ARG A 232 9.51 -8.03 20.72
C ARG A 232 9.05 -9.26 19.93
N GLY A 233 8.54 -9.07 18.71
CA GLY A 233 8.17 -10.16 17.79
C GLY A 233 9.35 -11.06 17.43
N LEU A 234 10.50 -10.46 17.10
CA LEU A 234 11.75 -11.19 16.80
C LEU A 234 12.23 -12.04 17.99
N LEU A 235 12.08 -11.53 19.20
CA LEU A 235 12.48 -12.23 20.42
C LEU A 235 11.48 -13.32 20.84
N ALA A 236 10.19 -13.14 20.52
CA ALA A 236 9.11 -14.04 20.93
C ALA A 236 8.99 -15.30 20.05
N LEU A 237 9.59 -15.32 18.86
CA LEU A 237 9.50 -16.41 17.91
C LEU A 237 10.78 -17.29 17.96
N PRO A 238 10.74 -18.49 18.56
CA PRO A 238 11.92 -19.36 18.69
C PRO A 238 12.43 -19.86 17.33
N GLU A 239 11.50 -20.04 16.38
CA GLU A 239 11.70 -20.56 15.01
C GLU A 239 12.64 -19.69 14.16
N LEU A 240 12.85 -18.42 14.53
CA LEU A 240 13.70 -17.48 13.77
C LEU A 240 15.20 -17.70 13.97
N HIS A 241 15.60 -18.69 14.79
CA HIS A 241 16.98 -19.12 15.04
C HIS A 241 18.02 -18.00 15.25
N LEU A 242 17.62 -16.85 15.82
CA LEU A 242 18.52 -15.74 16.13
C LEU A 242 19.63 -16.18 17.11
N ASP A 243 20.88 -15.85 16.79
CA ASP A 243 22.00 -16.15 17.67
C ASP A 243 21.93 -15.40 19.01
N SER A 244 22.71 -15.86 19.98
CA SER A 244 22.69 -15.33 21.35
C SER A 244 23.15 -13.87 21.46
N ASN A 245 24.03 -13.43 20.55
CA ASN A 245 24.51 -12.05 20.49
C ASN A 245 23.43 -11.12 19.93
N THR A 246 22.79 -11.49 18.83
CA THR A 246 21.68 -10.74 18.24
C THR A 246 20.52 -10.60 19.22
N ARG A 247 20.12 -11.69 19.88
CA ARG A 247 19.07 -11.65 20.92
C ARG A 247 19.43 -10.76 22.10
N ARG A 248 20.72 -10.67 22.47
CA ARG A 248 21.18 -9.76 23.53
C ARG A 248 21.07 -8.30 23.09
N VAL A 249 21.59 -7.96 21.92
CA VAL A 249 21.51 -6.59 21.34
C VAL A 249 20.07 -6.10 21.27
N LEU A 250 19.15 -6.95 20.83
CA LEU A 250 17.72 -6.62 20.75
C LEU A 250 17.08 -6.37 22.14
N ARG A 251 17.43 -7.17 23.16
CA ARG A 251 16.94 -6.95 24.54
C ARG A 251 17.52 -5.69 25.16
N ASP A 252 18.81 -5.46 24.99
CA ASP A 252 19.48 -4.26 25.52
C ASP A 252 18.88 -2.99 24.92
N ALA A 253 18.49 -3.02 23.64
CA ALA A 253 17.81 -1.91 22.99
C ALA A 253 16.40 -1.63 23.55
N LEU A 254 15.66 -2.68 23.95
CA LEU A 254 14.35 -2.53 24.59
C LEU A 254 14.44 -1.89 25.98
N GLN A 255 15.58 -2.00 26.67
CA GLN A 255 15.77 -1.36 27.97
C GLN A 255 15.61 0.17 27.88
N ALA A 256 16.07 0.80 26.79
CA ALA A 256 15.92 2.24 26.56
C ALA A 256 14.44 2.69 26.42
N VAL A 257 13.52 1.77 26.13
CA VAL A 257 12.07 2.04 26.13
C VAL A 257 11.53 2.01 27.56
N GLU A 258 11.97 1.02 28.35
CA GLU A 258 11.56 0.87 29.76
C GLU A 258 12.10 1.99 30.65
N ASP A 259 13.30 2.47 30.35
CA ASP A 259 13.96 3.56 31.07
C ASP A 259 13.30 4.93 30.80
N GLY A 260 12.42 5.01 29.79
CA GLY A 260 11.64 6.21 29.48
C GLY A 260 12.45 7.34 28.83
N ASP A 261 13.48 7.01 28.06
CA ASP A 261 14.36 7.95 27.37
C ASP A 261 13.64 8.82 26.32
N ASP A 262 14.30 9.90 25.87
CA ASP A 262 13.79 10.76 24.81
C ASP A 262 13.43 9.95 23.55
N PRO A 263 12.20 10.05 23.02
CA PRO A 263 11.74 9.21 21.92
C PRO A 263 12.59 9.30 20.64
N ARG A 264 13.29 10.42 20.39
CA ARG A 264 14.17 10.52 19.21
C ARG A 264 15.44 9.71 19.43
N ILE A 265 16.00 9.74 20.64
CA ILE A 265 17.16 8.94 21.02
C ILE A 265 16.78 7.46 20.99
N THR A 266 15.66 7.09 21.62
CA THR A 266 15.17 5.71 21.66
C THR A 266 14.89 5.17 20.25
N ALA A 267 14.30 5.95 19.34
CA ALA A 267 14.07 5.51 17.96
C ALA A 267 15.38 5.15 17.24
N TRP A 268 16.45 5.92 17.42
CA TRP A 268 17.77 5.61 16.84
C TRP A 268 18.44 4.42 17.50
N THR A 269 18.27 4.24 18.82
CA THR A 269 18.76 3.06 19.54
C THR A 269 18.12 1.78 19.01
N LEU A 270 16.79 1.75 18.91
CA LEU A 270 16.06 0.61 18.36
C LEU A 270 16.40 0.37 16.88
N ARG A 271 16.55 1.44 16.09
CA ARG A 271 16.93 1.34 14.68
C ARG A 271 18.29 0.66 14.50
N ARG A 272 19.31 1.06 15.26
CA ARG A 272 20.64 0.45 15.20
C ARG A 272 20.60 -1.03 15.59
N ALA A 273 19.76 -1.40 16.55
CA ALA A 273 19.60 -2.79 16.95
C ALA A 273 18.96 -3.65 15.84
N LEU A 274 17.94 -3.11 15.15
CA LEU A 274 17.34 -3.75 13.98
C LEU A 274 18.33 -3.88 12.81
N ASP A 275 19.08 -2.83 12.50
CA ASP A 275 20.09 -2.87 11.42
C ASP A 275 21.20 -3.90 11.73
N ALA A 276 21.67 -3.98 12.99
CA ALA A 276 22.67 -4.97 13.42
C ALA A 276 22.14 -6.40 13.34
N ALA A 277 20.88 -6.62 13.72
CA ALA A 277 20.22 -7.92 13.59
C ALA A 277 20.08 -8.33 12.12
N SER A 278 19.68 -7.41 11.24
CA SER A 278 19.57 -7.65 9.79
C SER A 278 20.91 -8.04 9.17
N GLN A 279 22.01 -7.36 9.52
CA GLN A 279 23.35 -7.68 9.01
C GLN A 279 23.86 -9.04 9.48
N THR A 280 23.56 -9.41 10.72
CA THR A 280 24.00 -10.69 11.30
C THR A 280 23.24 -11.85 10.67
N VAL A 281 21.93 -11.70 10.47
CA VAL A 281 21.09 -12.70 9.81
C VAL A 281 21.39 -12.82 8.31
N ALA A 282 21.83 -11.74 7.66
CA ALA A 282 22.29 -11.80 6.26
C ALA A 282 23.69 -12.44 6.08
N SER A 283 24.45 -12.58 7.17
CA SER A 283 25.82 -13.14 7.16
C SER A 283 25.90 -14.57 7.73
N SER A 284 24.76 -15.14 8.16
CA SER A 284 24.63 -16.47 8.78
C SER A 284 23.96 -17.45 7.83
#